data_AF-A0A060C7W3-F1
#
_entry.id   AF-A0A060C7W3-F1
#
_cell.length_a   1.000
_cell.length_b   1.000
_cell.length_c   1.000
_cell.angle_alpha   90.00
_cell.angle_beta   90.00
_cell.angle_gamma   90.00
#
_symmetry.space_group_name_H-M   'P 1'
#
loop_
_entity.id
_entity.type
_entity.pdbx_description
1 polymer ?
#
loop_
_entity_poly.entity_id
_entity_poly.type
_entity_poly.pdbx_seq_one_letter_code
_entity_poly.pdbx_strand_id
1 'polypeptide(L)'
;YRDLVAYAQQRGVTIVPEIDTPGHTNAALNAEPELTCDGVAPDVYTGTQVGFSSLCIGKESTYAWFDDVVGELAEMTPGQWIHLGGDESHSTSDADYRAFVTRAAAIVTDHGKMPVGWEEIGAADLPDGAVAQHWLHVEPTIAAAGQGASIVMSPSSKVYLDMKHVEGGPGNVWA
;
A
#
# COMPACT_ATOMS: atom_id res chain seq x y z
N TYR A 1 -8.20 13.94 10.20
CA TYR A 1 -6.83 13.38 10.19
C TYR A 1 -5.88 14.15 11.11
N ARG A 2 -5.65 15.47 10.93
CA ARG A 2 -4.70 16.25 11.76
C ARG A 2 -4.92 16.14 13.28
N ASP A 3 -6.18 16.10 13.75
CA ASP A 3 -6.48 15.90 15.18
C ASP A 3 -6.04 14.53 15.71
N LEU A 4 -6.17 13.46 14.90
CA LEU A 4 -5.69 12.12 15.24
C LEU A 4 -4.17 12.11 15.37
N VAL A 5 -3.46 12.75 14.44
CA VAL A 5 -2.01 12.91 14.49
C VAL A 5 -1.59 13.63 15.76
N ALA A 6 -2.21 14.77 16.08
CA ALA A 6 -1.89 15.54 17.28
C ALA A 6 -2.15 14.72 18.57
N TYR A 7 -3.24 13.96 18.61
CA TYR A 7 -3.58 13.10 19.74
C TYR A 7 -2.59 11.93 19.91
N ALA A 8 -2.15 11.31 18.82
CA ALA A 8 -1.17 10.23 18.80
C ALA A 8 0.21 10.71 19.27
N GLN A 9 0.64 11.90 18.84
CA GLN A 9 1.92 12.50 19.24
C GLN A 9 1.99 12.74 20.75
N GLN A 10 0.90 13.17 21.38
CA GLN A 10 0.83 13.32 22.84
C GLN A 10 1.05 12.00 23.61
N ARG A 11 1.01 10.86 22.91
CA ARG A 11 1.21 9.51 23.44
C ARG A 11 2.49 8.85 22.93
N GLY A 12 3.36 9.60 22.26
CA GLY A 12 4.59 9.06 21.67
C GLY A 12 4.33 8.09 20.51
N VAL A 13 3.16 8.17 19.86
CA VAL A 13 2.80 7.34 18.70
C VAL A 13 2.98 8.14 17.42
N THR A 14 3.79 7.63 16.50
CA THR A 14 3.90 8.14 15.13
C THR A 14 2.84 7.47 14.25
N ILE A 15 2.02 8.26 13.57
CA ILE A 15 1.08 7.75 12.56
C ILE A 15 1.86 7.53 11.25
N VAL A 16 1.71 6.33 10.67
CA VAL A 16 2.13 6.00 9.31
C VAL A 16 0.86 5.81 8.50
N PRO A 17 0.48 6.75 7.62
CA PRO A 17 -0.71 6.60 6.80
C PRO A 17 -0.45 5.67 5.61
N GLU A 18 -1.50 5.03 5.12
CA GLU A 18 -1.46 4.13 3.97
C GLU A 18 -2.43 4.57 2.88
N ILE A 19 -1.95 4.55 1.64
CA ILE A 19 -2.74 4.64 0.42
C ILE A 19 -2.36 3.44 -0.43
N ASP A 20 -3.21 2.41 -0.41
CA ASP A 20 -2.87 1.14 -1.03
C ASP A 20 -3.04 1.18 -2.55
N THR A 21 -1.98 0.79 -3.25
CA THR A 21 -1.84 0.86 -4.70
C THR A 21 -0.84 -0.18 -5.22
N PRO A 22 -0.98 -0.67 -6.47
CA PRO A 22 -2.05 -0.37 -7.42
C PRO A 22 -3.32 -1.20 -7.21
N GLY A 23 -3.25 -2.26 -6.39
CA GLY A 23 -4.37 -3.05 -5.89
C GLY A 23 -5.30 -2.28 -4.96
N HIS A 24 -6.36 -2.94 -4.48
CA HIS A 24 -7.32 -2.40 -3.48
C HIS A 24 -7.89 -0.99 -3.76
N THR A 25 -7.91 -0.58 -5.02
CA THR A 25 -8.22 0.80 -5.44
C THR A 25 -9.65 1.02 -5.90
N ASN A 26 -10.57 0.06 -5.75
CA ASN A 26 -11.95 0.18 -6.27
C ASN A 26 -12.67 1.47 -5.84
N ALA A 27 -12.43 1.96 -4.62
CA ALA A 27 -13.03 3.20 -4.14
C ALA A 27 -12.55 4.42 -4.95
N ALA A 28 -11.25 4.51 -5.25
CA ALA A 28 -10.69 5.56 -6.10
C ALA A 28 -11.18 5.42 -7.55
N LEU A 29 -11.19 4.20 -8.09
CA LEU A 29 -11.68 3.92 -9.45
C LEU A 29 -13.16 4.30 -9.65
N ASN A 30 -13.99 4.06 -8.64
CA ASN A 30 -15.41 4.45 -8.65
C ASN A 30 -15.59 5.97 -8.61
N ALA A 31 -14.78 6.67 -7.81
CA ALA A 31 -14.86 8.12 -7.66
C ALA A 31 -14.27 8.88 -8.87
N GLU A 32 -13.17 8.36 -9.44
CA GLU A 32 -12.39 8.97 -10.52
C GLU A 32 -12.22 7.97 -11.68
N PRO A 33 -13.21 7.86 -12.59
CA PRO A 33 -13.23 6.83 -13.64
C PRO A 33 -12.07 6.92 -14.63
N GLU A 34 -11.43 8.08 -14.73
CA GLU A 34 -10.23 8.30 -15.55
C GLU A 34 -9.04 7.43 -15.14
N LEU A 35 -9.02 6.94 -13.90
CA LEU A 35 -8.02 6.01 -13.35
C LEU A 35 -8.21 4.56 -13.84
N THR A 36 -9.39 4.19 -14.35
CA THR A 36 -9.61 2.86 -14.93
C THR A 36 -9.03 2.80 -16.35
N CYS A 37 -8.70 1.61 -16.85
CA CYS A 37 -8.13 1.51 -18.20
C CYS A 37 -9.15 1.80 -19.32
N ASP A 38 -10.42 1.49 -19.09
CA ASP A 38 -11.52 1.70 -20.05
C ASP A 38 -12.24 3.05 -19.87
N GLY A 39 -11.94 3.80 -18.80
CA GLY A 39 -12.62 5.06 -18.47
C GLY A 39 -14.02 4.88 -17.88
N VAL A 40 -14.40 3.66 -17.49
CA VAL A 40 -15.72 3.35 -16.92
C VAL A 40 -15.58 3.07 -15.44
N ALA A 41 -16.35 3.79 -14.62
CA ALA A 41 -16.38 3.60 -13.17
C ALA A 41 -16.91 2.20 -12.82
N PRO A 42 -16.21 1.41 -11.99
CA PRO A 42 -16.80 0.21 -11.39
C PRO A 42 -17.89 0.61 -10.39
N ASP A 43 -18.76 -0.32 -10.03
CA ASP A 43 -19.72 -0.12 -8.94
C ASP A 43 -19.02 0.00 -7.58
N VAL A 44 -19.70 0.61 -6.61
CA VAL A 44 -19.26 0.62 -5.21
C VAL A 44 -19.20 -0.82 -4.69
N TYR A 45 -18.03 -1.23 -4.24
CA TYR A 45 -17.83 -2.57 -3.70
C TYR A 45 -18.22 -2.64 -2.23
N THR A 46 -19.07 -3.61 -1.88
CA THR A 46 -19.54 -3.87 -0.50
C THR A 46 -19.29 -5.30 -0.05
N GLY A 47 -18.57 -6.08 -0.85
CA GLY A 47 -18.16 -7.44 -0.51
C GLY A 47 -16.84 -7.48 0.27
N THR A 48 -16.22 -8.66 0.32
CA THR A 48 -14.99 -8.92 1.07
C THR A 48 -13.93 -9.66 0.26
N GLN A 49 -14.09 -9.74 -1.06
CA GLN A 49 -13.08 -10.32 -1.96
C GLN A 49 -11.98 -9.29 -2.21
N VAL A 50 -10.82 -9.79 -2.63
CA VAL A 50 -9.59 -9.02 -2.78
C VAL A 50 -8.92 -9.31 -4.13
N GLY A 51 -8.00 -8.43 -4.52
CA GLY A 51 -7.18 -8.52 -5.73
C GLY A 51 -7.86 -8.36 -7.09
N PHE A 52 -9.12 -7.90 -7.10
CA PHE A 52 -9.87 -7.68 -8.34
C PHE A 52 -9.69 -6.27 -8.94
N SER A 53 -9.26 -5.29 -8.15
CA SER A 53 -9.10 -3.89 -8.59
C SER A 53 -7.64 -3.59 -8.93
N SER A 54 -7.43 -2.76 -9.96
CA SER A 54 -6.12 -2.23 -10.33
C SER A 54 -6.26 -0.83 -10.90
N LEU A 55 -5.38 0.09 -10.50
CA LEU A 55 -5.13 1.33 -11.23
C LEU A 55 -4.64 1.02 -12.66
N CYS A 56 -4.87 1.94 -13.60
CA CYS A 56 -4.36 1.79 -14.96
C CYS A 56 -2.91 2.29 -15.09
N ILE A 57 -1.95 1.37 -15.01
CA ILE A 57 -0.51 1.68 -14.95
C ILE A 57 0.00 2.39 -16.21
N GLY A 58 -0.57 2.09 -17.38
CA GLY A 58 -0.18 2.72 -18.65
C GLY A 58 -0.59 4.18 -18.81
N LYS A 59 -1.30 4.78 -17.85
CA LYS A 59 -1.79 6.17 -17.91
C LYS A 59 -0.98 7.09 -16.99
N GLU A 60 -0.49 8.19 -17.54
CA GLU A 60 0.18 9.24 -16.74
C GLU A 60 -0.75 9.91 -15.73
N SER A 61 -2.07 9.94 -16.00
CA SER A 61 -3.06 10.44 -15.03
C SER A 61 -3.07 9.65 -13.72
N THR A 62 -2.74 8.36 -13.75
CA THR A 62 -2.62 7.54 -12.54
C THR A 62 -1.51 8.06 -11.63
N TYR A 63 -0.37 8.43 -12.20
CA TYR A 63 0.76 8.94 -11.42
C TYR A 63 0.56 10.38 -10.98
N ALA A 64 -0.09 11.22 -11.79
CA ALA A 64 -0.48 12.57 -11.38
C ALA A 64 -1.46 12.52 -10.20
N TRP A 65 -2.47 11.65 -10.27
CA TRP A 65 -3.39 11.44 -9.16
C TRP A 65 -2.67 10.94 -7.90
N PHE A 66 -1.77 9.97 -8.04
CA PHE A 66 -1.03 9.46 -6.89
C PHE A 66 -0.09 10.51 -6.28
N ASP A 67 0.55 11.34 -7.12
CA ASP A 67 1.37 12.48 -6.70
C ASP A 67 0.57 13.50 -5.90
N ASP A 68 -0.61 13.89 -6.38
CA ASP A 68 -1.51 14.81 -5.66
C ASP A 68 -1.93 14.24 -4.30
N VAL A 69 -2.35 12.97 -4.25
CA VAL A 69 -2.75 12.29 -3.01
C VAL A 69 -1.60 12.20 -2.01
N VAL A 70 -0.41 11.79 -2.47
CA VAL A 70 0.78 11.67 -1.62
C VAL A 70 1.23 13.04 -1.13
N GLY A 71 1.19 14.08 -1.98
CA GLY A 71 1.55 15.45 -1.61
C GLY A 71 0.67 16.00 -0.48
N GLU A 72 -0.66 15.93 -0.64
CA GLU A 72 -1.58 16.37 0.40
C GLU A 72 -1.40 15.58 1.71
N LEU A 73 -1.19 14.26 1.61
CA LEU A 73 -0.97 13.41 2.76
C LEU A 73 0.36 13.73 3.46
N ALA A 74 1.42 13.99 2.70
CA ALA A 74 2.74 14.36 3.21
C ALA A 74 2.70 15.67 4.01
N GLU A 75 1.96 16.68 3.55
CA GLU A 75 1.75 17.95 4.27
C GLU A 75 1.02 17.78 5.61
N MET A 76 0.23 16.72 5.74
CA MET A 76 -0.51 16.39 6.96
C MET A 76 0.23 15.41 7.87
N THR A 77 1.31 14.80 7.39
CA THR A 77 2.00 13.70 8.06
C THR A 77 3.36 14.17 8.56
N PRO A 78 3.52 14.52 9.86
CA PRO A 78 4.82 14.90 10.41
C PRO A 78 5.79 13.71 10.54
N GLY A 79 5.27 12.48 10.49
CA GLY A 79 6.08 11.26 10.42
C GLY A 79 6.92 11.18 9.15
N GLN A 80 7.92 10.30 9.19
CA GLN A 80 8.87 10.13 8.09
C GLN A 80 8.32 9.25 6.95
N TRP A 81 7.28 8.47 7.21
CA TRP A 81 6.85 7.38 6.35
C TRP A 81 5.47 7.61 5.75
N ILE A 82 5.29 7.15 4.51
CA ILE A 82 3.99 6.93 3.88
C ILE A 82 4.00 5.49 3.34
N HIS A 83 2.94 4.74 3.64
CA HIS A 83 2.74 3.39 3.15
C HIS A 83 2.01 3.45 1.80
N LEU A 84 2.59 2.87 0.76
CA LEU A 84 2.01 2.80 -0.60
C LEU A 84 1.22 1.51 -0.85
N GLY A 85 1.14 0.65 0.16
CA GLY A 85 0.47 -0.66 0.10
C GLY A 85 1.24 -1.64 -0.78
N GLY A 86 0.58 -2.17 -1.80
CA GLY A 86 1.18 -3.05 -2.81
C GLY A 86 0.80 -4.52 -2.66
N ASP A 87 0.01 -4.88 -1.66
CA ASP A 87 -0.47 -6.25 -1.49
C ASP A 87 -1.52 -6.61 -2.55
N GLU A 88 -1.69 -7.92 -2.74
CA GLU A 88 -2.80 -8.54 -3.47
C GLU A 88 -3.14 -7.90 -4.83
N SER A 89 -2.16 -7.34 -5.54
CA SER A 89 -2.35 -6.67 -6.84
C SER A 89 -2.53 -7.67 -7.99
N HIS A 90 -3.40 -8.68 -7.81
CA HIS A 90 -3.57 -9.83 -8.71
C HIS A 90 -4.10 -9.46 -10.10
N SER A 91 -4.76 -8.30 -10.22
CA SER A 91 -5.26 -7.77 -11.49
C SER A 91 -4.25 -6.88 -12.21
N THR A 92 -3.04 -6.74 -11.67
CA THR A 92 -1.91 -6.01 -12.25
C THR A 92 -0.87 -7.02 -12.74
N SER A 93 -0.34 -6.84 -13.96
CA SER A 93 0.71 -7.73 -14.46
C SER A 93 2.02 -7.53 -13.69
N ASP A 94 2.88 -8.55 -13.59
CA ASP A 94 4.19 -8.43 -12.92
C ASP A 94 5.03 -7.25 -13.43
N ALA A 95 5.00 -6.99 -14.75
CA ALA A 95 5.75 -5.90 -15.35
C ALA A 95 5.19 -4.54 -14.96
N ASP A 96 3.86 -4.40 -14.99
CA ASP A 96 3.16 -3.19 -14.59
C ASP A 96 3.29 -2.93 -13.09
N TYR A 97 3.21 -3.96 -12.26
CA TYR A 97 3.38 -3.85 -10.82
C TYR A 97 4.76 -3.28 -10.47
N ARG A 98 5.83 -3.85 -11.04
CA ARG A 98 7.20 -3.36 -10.81
C ARG A 98 7.36 -1.91 -11.30
N ALA A 99 6.86 -1.61 -12.50
CA ALA A 99 6.92 -0.26 -13.05
C ALA A 99 6.16 0.76 -12.19
N PHE A 100 5.00 0.38 -11.67
CA PHE A 100 4.21 1.23 -10.78
C PHE A 100 4.91 1.45 -9.45
N VAL A 101 5.29 0.39 -8.73
CA VAL A 101 5.90 0.50 -7.39
C VAL A 101 7.18 1.34 -7.42
N THR A 102 8.03 1.16 -8.42
CA THR A 102 9.26 1.97 -8.56
C THR A 102 8.93 3.46 -8.75
N ARG A 103 7.93 3.80 -9.56
CA ARG A 103 7.51 5.20 -9.75
C ARG A 103 6.79 5.76 -8.53
N ALA A 104 5.92 4.98 -7.89
CA ALA A 104 5.21 5.36 -6.69
C ALA A 104 6.17 5.62 -5.51
N ALA A 105 7.17 4.76 -5.33
CA ALA A 105 8.22 4.95 -4.34
C ALA A 105 9.01 6.24 -4.58
N ALA A 106 9.33 6.56 -5.85
CA ALA A 106 9.98 7.82 -6.22
C ALA A 106 9.12 9.05 -5.87
N ILE A 107 7.82 9.01 -6.18
CA ILE A 107 6.86 10.06 -5.80
C ILE A 107 6.87 10.30 -4.28
N VAL A 108 6.81 9.23 -3.48
CA VAL A 108 6.89 9.35 -2.01
C VAL A 108 8.19 10.01 -1.56
N THR A 109 9.33 9.67 -2.18
CA THR A 109 10.61 10.32 -1.88
C THR A 109 10.68 11.78 -2.30
N ASP A 110 10.07 12.14 -3.43
CA ASP A 110 10.02 13.52 -3.94
C ASP A 110 9.24 14.44 -3.00
N HIS A 111 8.23 13.90 -2.29
CA HIS A 111 7.51 14.59 -1.20
C HIS A 111 8.23 14.54 0.16
N GLY A 112 9.50 14.13 0.19
CA GLY A 112 10.35 14.13 1.39
C GLY A 112 9.97 13.07 2.41
N LYS A 113 9.32 11.99 1.98
CA LYS A 113 8.92 10.84 2.80
C LYS A 113 9.70 9.59 2.41
N MET A 114 9.68 8.59 3.28
CA MET A 114 10.26 7.28 3.02
C MET A 114 9.14 6.30 2.71
N PRO A 115 9.15 5.63 1.55
CA PRO A 115 8.14 4.64 1.22
C PRO A 115 8.21 3.43 2.15
N VAL A 116 7.01 3.01 2.57
CA VAL A 116 6.75 1.71 3.17
C VAL A 116 5.79 0.97 2.24
N GLY A 117 5.88 -0.35 2.16
CA GLY A 117 4.87 -1.15 1.47
C GLY A 117 4.86 -2.57 2.00
N TRP A 118 3.85 -3.34 1.62
CA TRP A 118 3.80 -4.77 1.90
C TRP A 118 4.95 -5.49 1.18
N GLU A 119 5.32 -6.67 1.66
CA GLU A 119 6.48 -7.43 1.19
C GLU A 119 6.63 -7.50 -0.33
N GLU A 120 5.52 -7.56 -1.08
CA GLU A 120 5.47 -7.61 -2.54
C GLU A 120 6.25 -6.48 -3.21
N ILE A 121 6.40 -5.30 -2.57
CA ILE A 121 7.21 -4.21 -3.12
C ILE A 121 8.67 -4.62 -3.37
N GLY A 122 9.16 -5.66 -2.70
CA GLY A 122 10.49 -6.24 -2.91
C GLY A 122 10.72 -6.78 -4.33
N ALA A 123 9.65 -6.93 -5.13
CA ALA A 123 9.75 -7.26 -6.55
C ALA A 123 10.20 -6.08 -7.43
N ALA A 124 10.07 -4.83 -6.96
CA ALA A 124 10.40 -3.61 -7.68
C ALA A 124 11.74 -3.02 -7.21
N ASP A 125 12.26 -2.04 -7.95
CA ASP A 125 13.41 -1.24 -7.52
C ASP A 125 12.96 -0.27 -6.42
N LEU A 126 13.61 -0.32 -5.26
CA LEU A 126 13.29 0.48 -4.08
C LEU A 126 14.37 1.53 -3.80
N PRO A 127 14.01 2.71 -3.28
CA PRO A 127 15.00 3.68 -2.82
C PRO A 127 15.71 3.21 -1.54
N ASP A 128 16.94 3.69 -1.34
CA ASP A 128 17.72 3.42 -0.13
C ASP A 128 16.94 3.83 1.12
N GLY A 129 16.81 2.90 2.07
CA GLY A 129 16.11 3.12 3.33
C GLY A 129 14.60 2.86 3.29
N ALA A 130 14.05 2.39 2.16
CA ALA A 130 12.68 1.91 2.07
C ALA A 130 12.39 0.83 3.13
N VAL A 131 11.11 0.65 3.45
CA VAL A 131 10.67 -0.34 4.43
C VAL A 131 9.68 -1.30 3.78
N ALA A 132 9.93 -2.61 3.90
CA ALA A 132 8.99 -3.64 3.48
C ALA A 132 8.35 -4.31 4.71
N GLN A 133 7.04 -4.53 4.67
CA GLN A 133 6.28 -5.13 5.74
C GLN A 133 5.90 -6.58 5.38
N HIS A 134 6.52 -7.54 6.06
CA HIS A 134 6.31 -8.97 5.85
C HIS A 134 4.99 -9.43 6.45
N TRP A 135 4.17 -10.12 5.67
CA TRP A 135 2.89 -10.65 6.12
C TRP A 135 2.61 -12.08 5.68
N LEU A 136 3.14 -12.58 4.56
CA LEU A 136 2.73 -13.88 4.02
C LEU A 136 3.89 -14.72 3.47
N HIS A 137 4.51 -14.25 2.40
CA HIS A 137 5.57 -14.89 1.62
C HIS A 137 6.95 -14.31 1.93
N VAL A 138 7.90 -15.21 2.18
CA VAL A 138 9.25 -14.81 2.62
C VAL A 138 10.13 -14.34 1.46
N GLU A 139 9.90 -14.85 0.25
CA GLU A 139 10.70 -14.56 -0.94
C GLU A 139 10.77 -13.06 -1.29
N PRO A 140 9.65 -12.32 -1.43
CA PRO A 140 9.70 -10.89 -1.73
C PRO A 140 10.29 -10.08 -0.56
N THR A 141 10.10 -10.55 0.69
CA THR A 141 10.75 -9.96 1.88
C THR A 141 12.28 -10.06 1.79
N ILE A 142 12.81 -11.23 1.41
CA ILE A 142 14.25 -11.42 1.19
C ILE A 142 14.75 -10.53 0.05
N ALA A 143 13.97 -10.39 -1.02
CA ALA A 143 14.33 -9.52 -2.14
C ALA A 143 14.43 -8.04 -1.70
N ALA A 144 13.46 -7.54 -0.95
CA ALA A 144 13.51 -6.19 -0.37
C ALA A 144 14.72 -6.00 0.56
N ALA A 145 14.97 -6.95 1.46
CA ALA A 145 16.13 -6.91 2.35
C ALA A 145 17.46 -6.93 1.58
N GLY A 146 17.53 -7.67 0.47
CA GLY A 146 18.69 -7.72 -0.43
C GLY A 146 18.99 -6.39 -1.13
N GLN A 147 17.98 -5.54 -1.30
CA GLN A 147 18.11 -4.16 -1.78
C GLN A 147 18.49 -3.16 -0.67
N GLY A 148 18.59 -3.61 0.60
CA GLY A 148 18.90 -2.75 1.75
C GLY A 148 17.67 -2.17 2.46
N ALA A 149 16.45 -2.61 2.11
CA ALA A 149 15.24 -2.20 2.81
C ALA A 149 15.23 -2.72 4.26
N SER A 150 14.67 -1.92 5.17
CA SER A 150 14.34 -2.39 6.52
C SER A 150 13.08 -3.24 6.50
N ILE A 151 12.99 -4.24 7.37
CA ILE A 151 11.85 -5.16 7.40
C ILE A 151 11.01 -4.95 8.68
N VAL A 152 9.71 -4.71 8.51
CA VAL A 152 8.71 -4.78 9.58
C VAL A 152 8.08 -6.17 9.55
N MET A 153 8.08 -6.88 10.67
CA MET A 153 7.52 -8.22 10.76
C MET A 153 6.07 -8.17 11.24
N SER A 154 5.13 -8.50 10.35
CA SER A 154 3.72 -8.70 10.69
C SER A 154 3.12 -9.98 10.09
N PRO A 155 3.67 -11.19 10.36
CA PRO A 155 3.18 -12.42 9.73
C PRO A 155 1.71 -12.67 10.05
N SER A 156 0.90 -12.88 9.03
CA SER A 156 -0.54 -13.14 9.11
C SER A 156 -0.87 -14.31 10.03
N SER A 157 -0.10 -15.40 9.96
CA SER A 157 -0.24 -16.57 10.84
C SER A 157 0.14 -16.35 12.32
N LYS A 158 0.51 -15.11 12.71
CA LYS A 158 0.99 -14.77 14.07
C LYS A 158 0.34 -13.54 14.66
N VAL A 159 0.27 -12.43 13.93
CA VAL A 159 -0.07 -11.12 14.50
C VAL A 159 -1.23 -10.41 13.81
N TYR A 160 -1.88 -11.08 12.84
CA TYR A 160 -3.15 -10.59 12.30
C TYR A 160 -4.27 -10.87 13.31
N LEU A 161 -4.77 -9.80 13.92
CA LEU A 161 -5.76 -9.88 15.00
C LEU A 161 -7.17 -10.24 14.49
N ASP A 162 -7.40 -10.17 13.19
CA ASP A 162 -8.64 -10.60 12.54
C ASP A 162 -8.67 -12.13 12.29
N MET A 163 -7.57 -12.86 12.53
CA MET A 163 -7.56 -14.32 12.51
C MET A 163 -8.30 -14.91 13.71
N LYS A 164 -8.96 -16.05 13.51
CA LYS A 164 -9.67 -16.75 14.60
C LYS A 164 -8.70 -17.23 15.68
N HIS A 165 -9.05 -16.92 16.93
CA HIS A 165 -8.37 -17.48 18.11
C HIS A 165 -8.90 -18.86 18.51
N VAL A 166 -10.17 -19.15 18.19
CA VAL A 166 -10.87 -20.38 18.57
C VAL A 166 -11.82 -20.84 17.46
N GLU A 167 -12.06 -22.14 17.39
CA GLU A 167 -13.04 -22.72 16.48
C GLU A 167 -14.44 -22.15 16.74
N GLY A 168 -15.17 -21.80 15.67
CA GLY A 168 -16.50 -21.18 15.77
C GLY A 168 -16.52 -19.71 16.20
N GLY A 169 -15.38 -19.11 16.57
CA GLY A 169 -15.27 -17.69 16.90
C GLY A 169 -15.34 -16.75 15.68
N PRO A 170 -15.48 -15.43 15.91
CA PRO A 170 -15.37 -14.42 14.85
C PRO A 170 -13.94 -14.34 14.30
N GLY A 171 -13.82 -13.91 13.05
CA GLY A 171 -12.53 -13.76 12.36
C GLY A 171 -12.35 -14.72 11.18
N ASN A 172 -11.16 -14.65 10.60
CA ASN A 172 -10.73 -15.32 9.39
C ASN A 172 -9.87 -16.57 9.67
N VAL A 173 -9.70 -17.43 8.66
CA VAL A 173 -8.97 -18.71 8.78
C VAL A 173 -8.00 -18.96 7.62
N TRP A 174 -7.66 -17.91 6.85
CA TRP A 174 -6.91 -18.07 5.61
C TRP A 174 -5.39 -18.13 5.80
N ALA A 175 -4.88 -17.62 6.94
CA ALA A 175 -3.45 -17.54 7.25
C ALA A 175 -2.85 -18.81 7.87
#